data_AF-A0A7L5A3C2-F1
#
_entry.id   AF-A0A7L5A3C2-F1
#
_cell.length_a   1.000
_cell.length_b   1.000
_cell.length_c   1.000
_cell.angle_alpha   90.00
_cell.angle_beta   90.00
_cell.angle_gamma   90.00
#
_symmetry.space_group_name_H-M   'P 1'
#
loop_
_entity.id
_entity.type
_entity.pdbx_description
1 polymer ?
#
loop_
_entity_poly.entity_id
_entity_poly.type
_entity_poly.pdbx_seq_one_letter_code
_entity_poly.pdbx_strand_id
1 'polypeptide(L)'
;MNDQTQLQYDRVIGRCRALFLAKTHDYGTAWRILRLPSITDQLFIKAQRIRSIQEKGTQLVNEPIDDEFVAIVNYCVIALMQLRLPAEAPLELEPAAVAAAYDEEVEANRRLLFAKNHDYGEAWRQMRVSSITDIILMKLHRTKQIEDLHGRTLASEGVEANYRDMLNYAVFALILRGAAEQAG
;
A
#
# COMPACT_ATOMS: atom_id res chain seq x y z
N MET A 1 -9.55 -14.36 17.64
CA MET A 1 -8.67 -13.52 16.80
C MET A 1 -8.17 -12.39 17.68
N ASN A 2 -6.89 -12.06 17.68
CA ASN A 2 -6.34 -11.17 18.71
C ASN A 2 -6.79 -9.71 18.45
N ASP A 3 -7.62 -9.15 19.33
CA ASP A 3 -8.16 -7.78 19.23
C ASP A 3 -7.06 -6.73 19.00
N GLN A 4 -5.84 -7.01 19.49
CA GLN A 4 -4.68 -6.14 19.35
C GLN A 4 -4.25 -5.94 17.88
N THR A 5 -4.27 -6.98 17.05
CA THR A 5 -3.86 -6.87 15.65
C THR A 5 -4.82 -6.00 14.85
N GLN A 6 -6.12 -6.19 15.07
CA GLN A 6 -7.16 -5.39 14.43
C GLN A 6 -7.00 -3.92 14.82
N LEU A 7 -6.84 -3.64 16.11
CA LEU A 7 -6.63 -2.27 16.60
C LEU A 7 -5.36 -1.61 16.02
N GLN A 8 -4.25 -2.33 15.95
CA GLN A 8 -3.01 -1.81 15.37
C GLN A 8 -3.15 -1.54 13.87
N TYR A 9 -3.82 -2.43 13.15
CA TYR A 9 -4.13 -2.28 11.73
C TYR A 9 -4.98 -1.03 11.49
N ASP A 10 -6.08 -0.89 12.22
CA ASP A 10 -7.03 0.22 12.07
C ASP A 10 -6.38 1.57 12.37
N ARG A 11 -5.48 1.63 13.38
CA ARG A 11 -4.70 2.84 13.67
C ARG A 11 -3.78 3.25 12.53
N VAL A 12 -3.04 2.29 11.97
CA VAL A 12 -2.11 2.55 10.85
C VAL A 12 -2.90 2.99 9.61
N ILE A 13 -3.98 2.30 9.28
CA ILE A 13 -4.88 2.66 8.18
C ILE A 13 -5.48 4.05 8.40
N GLY A 14 -5.94 4.36 9.62
CA GLY A 14 -6.47 5.69 9.96
C GLY A 14 -5.48 6.81 9.70
N ARG A 15 -4.20 6.63 10.06
CA ARG A 15 -3.12 7.58 9.73
C ARG A 15 -2.93 7.72 8.22
N CYS A 16 -2.90 6.61 7.48
CA CYS A 16 -2.72 6.62 6.03
C CYS A 16 -3.88 7.37 5.33
N ARG A 17 -5.12 7.07 5.75
CA ARG A 17 -6.35 7.70 5.28
C ARG A 17 -6.37 9.20 5.55
N ALA A 18 -6.05 9.62 6.78
CA ALA A 18 -6.04 11.03 7.14
C ALA A 18 -5.06 11.83 6.26
N LEU A 19 -3.85 11.30 6.06
CA LEU A 19 -2.86 11.92 5.17
C LEU A 19 -3.33 11.93 3.70
N PHE A 20 -3.94 10.84 3.23
CA PHE A 20 -4.46 10.75 1.87
C PHE A 20 -5.55 11.79 1.60
N LEU A 21 -6.50 11.96 2.53
CA LEU A 21 -7.59 12.92 2.40
C LEU A 21 -7.11 14.36 2.52
N ALA A 22 -6.16 14.66 3.42
CA ALA A 22 -5.53 15.98 3.48
C ALA A 22 -4.85 16.34 2.13
N LYS A 23 -4.09 15.40 1.57
CA LYS A 23 -3.47 15.53 0.24
C LYS A 23 -4.50 15.70 -0.89
N THR A 24 -5.60 14.96 -0.82
CA THR A 24 -6.72 15.06 -1.77
C THR A 24 -7.40 16.43 -1.69
N HIS A 25 -7.51 17.00 -0.49
CA HIS A 25 -7.98 18.37 -0.32
C HIS A 25 -7.02 19.39 -0.95
N ASP A 26 -5.71 19.24 -0.74
CA ASP A 26 -4.71 20.23 -1.16
C ASP A 26 -4.51 20.31 -2.69
N TYR A 27 -4.60 19.18 -3.39
CA TYR A 27 -4.31 19.12 -4.83
C TYR A 27 -5.25 18.20 -5.63
N GLY A 28 -6.42 17.89 -5.07
CA GLY A 28 -7.44 17.09 -5.74
C GLY A 28 -6.96 15.67 -6.07
N THR A 29 -7.52 15.14 -7.16
CA THR A 29 -7.18 13.79 -7.66
C THR A 29 -6.13 13.80 -8.76
N ALA A 30 -5.07 14.62 -8.61
CA ALA A 30 -3.97 14.69 -9.57
C ALA A 30 -3.36 13.31 -9.95
N TRP A 31 -3.44 12.33 -9.04
CA TRP A 31 -3.03 10.94 -9.29
C TRP A 31 -3.82 10.25 -10.41
N ARG A 32 -4.98 10.77 -10.82
CA ARG A 32 -5.80 10.24 -11.94
C ARG A 32 -5.11 10.31 -13.29
N ILE A 33 -4.12 11.18 -13.46
CA ILE A 33 -3.32 11.25 -14.70
C ILE A 33 -2.38 10.04 -14.84
N LEU A 34 -2.07 9.35 -13.73
CA LEU A 34 -1.12 8.25 -13.73
C LEU A 34 -1.78 6.99 -14.28
N ARG A 35 -1.16 6.39 -15.29
CA ARG A 35 -1.49 5.01 -15.69
C ARG A 35 -1.07 4.04 -14.58
N LEU A 36 -1.68 2.86 -14.53
CA LEU A 36 -1.31 1.81 -13.56
C LEU A 36 0.20 1.51 -13.51
N PRO A 37 0.92 1.32 -14.63
CA PRO A 37 2.38 1.13 -14.59
C PRO A 37 3.13 2.30 -13.94
N SER A 38 2.64 3.53 -14.10
CA SER A 38 3.23 4.70 -13.45
C SER A 38 3.02 4.70 -11.93
N ILE A 39 1.88 4.17 -11.45
CA ILE A 39 1.64 3.96 -10.02
C ILE A 39 2.57 2.85 -9.49
N THR A 40 2.74 1.77 -10.25
CA THR A 40 3.69 0.68 -9.93
C THR A 40 5.13 1.21 -9.82
N ASP A 41 5.54 2.14 -10.69
CA ASP A 41 6.85 2.79 -10.60
C ASP A 41 6.97 3.73 -9.39
N GLN A 42 5.90 4.45 -9.02
CA GLN A 42 5.90 5.23 -7.78
C GLN A 42 6.13 4.33 -6.57
N LEU A 43 5.41 3.20 -6.47
CA LEU A 43 5.61 2.21 -5.42
C LEU A 43 7.05 1.67 -5.39
N PHE A 44 7.63 1.40 -6.57
CA PHE A 44 9.02 0.95 -6.70
C PHE A 44 10.02 1.96 -6.15
N ILE A 45 9.86 3.25 -6.45
CA ILE A 45 10.74 4.31 -5.92
C ILE A 45 10.70 4.33 -4.39
N LYS A 46 9.50 4.23 -3.80
CA LYS A 46 9.32 4.23 -2.33
C LYS A 46 9.98 3.01 -1.69
N ALA A 47 9.71 1.81 -2.21
CA ALA A 47 10.30 0.57 -1.70
C ALA A 47 11.83 0.52 -1.88
N GLN A 48 12.34 1.02 -3.01
CA GLN A 48 13.77 1.08 -3.29
C GLN A 48 14.50 2.08 -2.37
N ARG A 49 13.86 3.21 -2.01
CA ARG A 49 14.39 4.14 -1.00
C ARG A 49 14.53 3.47 0.35
N ILE A 50 13.49 2.75 0.81
CA ILE A 50 13.51 1.98 2.05
C ILE A 50 14.69 1.00 2.04
N ARG A 51 14.84 0.18 0.98
CA ARG A 51 15.96 -0.77 0.87
C ARG A 51 17.32 -0.06 0.89
N SER A 52 17.46 1.06 0.17
CA SER A 52 18.73 1.80 0.14
C SER A 52 19.12 2.34 1.52
N ILE A 53 18.17 2.81 2.33
CA ILE A 53 18.43 3.27 3.70
C ILE A 53 18.81 2.08 4.59
N GLN A 54 18.11 0.95 4.47
CA GLN A 54 18.42 -0.27 5.23
C GLN A 54 19.83 -0.82 4.94
N GLU A 55 20.26 -0.78 3.67
CA GLU A 55 21.59 -1.24 3.25
C GLU A 55 22.72 -0.27 3.65
N LYS A 56 22.50 1.05 3.49
CA LYS A 56 23.53 2.07 3.73
C LYS A 56 23.64 2.49 5.19
N GLY A 57 22.60 2.28 6.00
CA GLY A 57 22.50 2.76 7.38
C GLY A 57 22.50 4.29 7.52
N THR A 58 22.47 5.03 6.41
CA THR A 58 22.58 6.48 6.36
C THR A 58 21.57 7.04 5.36
N GLN A 59 21.09 8.26 5.62
CA GLN A 59 20.22 9.01 4.74
C GLN A 59 20.71 10.45 4.61
N LEU A 60 20.71 10.99 3.39
CA LEU A 60 21.09 12.38 3.14
C LEU A 60 19.92 13.35 3.36
N VAL A 61 18.69 12.86 3.24
CA VAL A 61 17.45 13.60 3.47
C VAL A 61 16.84 13.12 4.78
N ASN A 62 16.47 14.05 5.65
CA ASN A 62 15.91 13.75 6.97
C ASN A 62 14.40 13.45 6.91
N GLU A 63 14.01 12.55 6.02
CA GLU A 63 12.62 12.10 5.86
C GLU A 63 12.44 10.72 6.51
N PRO A 64 11.50 10.56 7.46
CA PRO A 64 11.24 9.28 8.12
C PRO A 64 10.96 8.15 7.13
N ILE A 65 11.58 7.00 7.35
CA ILE A 65 11.33 5.80 6.54
C ILE A 65 9.87 5.31 6.63
N ASP A 66 9.19 5.60 7.74
CA ASP A 66 7.78 5.26 7.97
C ASP A 66 6.88 5.96 6.95
N ASP A 67 7.23 7.17 6.53
CA ASP A 67 6.45 7.92 5.54
C ASP A 67 6.50 7.26 4.15
N GLU A 68 7.57 6.50 3.84
CA GLU A 68 7.65 5.70 2.63
C GLU A 68 6.68 4.51 2.67
N PHE A 69 6.54 3.85 3.82
CA PHE A 69 5.55 2.78 3.98
C PHE A 69 4.12 3.33 3.92
N VAL A 70 3.86 4.50 4.51
CA VAL A 70 2.56 5.18 4.39
C VAL A 70 2.26 5.52 2.92
N ALA A 71 3.26 6.00 2.18
CA ALA A 71 3.13 6.25 0.74
C ALA A 71 2.82 4.96 -0.03
N ILE A 72 3.49 3.85 0.31
CA ILE A 72 3.21 2.53 -0.30
C ILE A 72 1.74 2.12 -0.08
N VAL A 73 1.22 2.25 1.14
CA VAL A 73 -0.19 1.96 1.45
C VAL A 73 -1.10 2.80 0.55
N ASN A 74 -0.92 4.12 0.52
CA ASN A 74 -1.79 5.02 -0.22
C ASN A 74 -1.70 4.83 -1.75
N TYR A 75 -0.52 4.55 -2.30
CA TYR A 75 -0.39 4.24 -3.73
C TYR A 75 -1.00 2.88 -4.09
N CYS A 76 -0.96 1.89 -3.20
CA CYS A 76 -1.68 0.63 -3.41
C CYS A 76 -3.20 0.87 -3.44
N VAL A 77 -3.74 1.68 -2.51
CA VAL A 77 -5.18 2.02 -2.53
C VAL A 77 -5.54 2.81 -3.78
N ILE A 78 -4.70 3.77 -4.23
CA ILE A 78 -4.88 4.47 -5.51
C ILE A 78 -4.95 3.48 -6.67
N ALA A 79 -4.04 2.49 -6.74
CA ALA A 79 -4.04 1.49 -7.80
C ALA A 79 -5.32 0.64 -7.79
N LEU A 80 -5.78 0.23 -6.60
CA LEU A 80 -7.01 -0.54 -6.43
C LEU A 80 -8.24 0.25 -6.87
N MET A 81 -8.40 1.49 -6.41
CA MET A 81 -9.49 2.36 -6.86
C MET A 81 -9.43 2.56 -8.38
N GLN A 82 -8.25 2.75 -8.94
CA GLN A 82 -8.08 2.99 -10.37
C GLN A 82 -8.41 1.77 -11.23
N LEU A 83 -8.25 0.54 -10.72
CA LEU A 83 -8.71 -0.69 -11.36
C LEU A 83 -10.24 -0.81 -11.43
N ARG A 84 -10.98 -0.09 -10.57
CA ARG A 84 -12.45 -0.08 -10.53
C ARG A 84 -13.07 1.06 -11.33
N LEU A 85 -12.30 2.12 -11.58
CA LEU A 85 -12.77 3.25 -12.37
C LEU A 85 -12.86 2.87 -13.86
N PRO A 86 -13.92 3.32 -14.58
CA PRO A 86 -13.99 3.16 -16.02
C PRO A 86 -12.90 3.98 -16.72
N ALA A 87 -12.56 3.60 -17.96
CA ALA A 87 -11.49 4.25 -18.73
C ALA A 87 -11.74 5.75 -18.96
N GLU A 88 -13.01 6.13 -19.05
CA GLU A 88 -13.52 7.48 -19.24
C GLU A 88 -13.76 8.26 -17.94
N ALA A 89 -13.42 7.69 -16.77
CA ALA A 89 -13.56 8.39 -15.50
C ALA A 89 -12.77 9.71 -15.50
N PRO A 90 -13.38 10.84 -15.06
CA PRO A 90 -12.74 12.15 -15.12
C PRO A 90 -11.45 12.21 -14.29
N LEU A 91 -10.60 13.17 -14.63
CA LEU A 91 -9.36 13.43 -13.88
C LEU A 91 -9.64 14.04 -12.51
N GLU A 92 -10.70 14.83 -12.41
CA GLU A 92 -11.17 15.44 -11.17
C GLU A 92 -12.36 14.62 -10.64
N LEU A 93 -12.17 14.02 -9.47
CA LEU A 93 -13.21 13.30 -8.75
C LEU A 93 -13.64 14.11 -7.53
N GLU A 94 -14.91 13.98 -7.16
CA GLU A 94 -15.45 14.64 -5.98
C GLU A 94 -14.80 14.05 -4.71
N PRO A 95 -14.33 14.88 -3.74
CA PRO A 95 -13.60 14.40 -2.57
C PRO A 95 -14.33 13.37 -1.71
N ALA A 96 -15.65 13.47 -1.52
CA ALA A 96 -16.42 12.49 -0.76
C ALA A 96 -16.52 11.14 -1.49
N ALA A 97 -16.66 11.13 -2.82
CA ALA A 97 -16.60 9.92 -3.64
C ALA A 97 -15.22 9.25 -3.55
N VAL A 98 -14.14 10.03 -3.55
CA VAL A 98 -12.78 9.52 -3.35
C VAL A 98 -12.60 8.91 -1.96
N ALA A 99 -13.12 9.56 -0.92
CA ALA A 99 -13.09 9.03 0.44
C ALA A 99 -13.87 7.71 0.56
N ALA A 100 -15.06 7.64 -0.05
CA ALA A 100 -15.87 6.42 -0.06
C ALA A 100 -15.16 5.26 -0.80
N ALA A 101 -14.56 5.53 -1.97
CA ALA A 101 -13.82 4.52 -2.71
C ALA A 101 -12.57 4.03 -1.97
N TYR A 102 -11.88 4.93 -1.25
CA TYR A 102 -10.75 4.56 -0.38
C TYR A 102 -11.21 3.59 0.72
N ASP A 103 -12.31 3.93 1.40
CA ASP A 103 -12.87 3.14 2.49
C ASP A 103 -13.35 1.75 2.01
N GLU A 104 -13.96 1.69 0.83
CA GLU A 104 -14.38 0.43 0.22
C GLU A 104 -13.19 -0.50 -0.07
N GLU A 105 -12.12 0.02 -0.68
CA GLU A 105 -10.94 -0.79 -1.00
C GLU A 105 -10.18 -1.26 0.25
N VAL A 106 -10.12 -0.41 1.27
CA VAL A 106 -9.53 -0.75 2.57
C VAL A 106 -10.35 -1.82 3.27
N GLU A 107 -11.68 -1.72 3.34
CA GLU A 107 -12.53 -2.74 3.97
C GLU A 107 -12.53 -4.06 3.20
N ALA A 108 -12.49 -4.01 1.86
CA ALA A 108 -12.31 -5.20 1.04
C ALA A 108 -10.96 -5.89 1.35
N ASN A 109 -9.88 -5.12 1.41
CA ASN A 109 -8.55 -5.64 1.74
C ASN A 109 -8.49 -6.20 3.18
N ARG A 110 -9.10 -5.49 4.14
CA ARG A 110 -9.16 -5.88 5.56
C ARG A 110 -9.86 -7.23 5.73
N ARG A 111 -11.01 -7.43 5.08
CA ARG A 111 -11.73 -8.72 5.08
C ARG A 111 -10.88 -9.85 4.51
N LEU A 112 -10.23 -9.63 3.37
CA LEU A 112 -9.37 -10.62 2.73
C LEU A 112 -8.17 -10.98 3.61
N LEU A 113 -7.51 -9.98 4.20
CA LEU A 113 -6.37 -10.20 5.09
C LEU A 113 -6.77 -11.04 6.30
N PHE A 114 -7.89 -10.69 6.95
CA PHE A 114 -8.31 -11.37 8.17
C PHE A 114 -8.86 -12.78 7.92
N ALA A 115 -9.44 -13.02 6.74
CA ALA A 115 -9.73 -14.39 6.30
C ALA A 115 -8.42 -15.22 6.20
N LYS A 116 -7.39 -14.70 5.52
CA LYS A 116 -6.09 -15.40 5.36
C LYS A 116 -5.31 -15.55 6.67
N ASN A 117 -5.35 -14.56 7.56
CA ASN A 117 -4.59 -14.60 8.82
C ASN A 117 -5.04 -15.72 9.75
N HIS A 118 -6.28 -16.21 9.60
CA HIS A 118 -6.74 -17.41 10.30
C HIS A 118 -5.84 -18.62 9.99
N ASP A 119 -5.36 -18.71 8.74
CA ASP A 119 -4.60 -19.88 8.26
C ASP A 119 -3.10 -19.80 8.62
N TYR A 120 -2.53 -18.61 8.74
CA TYR A 120 -1.08 -18.40 8.93
C TYR A 120 -0.65 -17.96 10.34
N GLY A 121 -1.59 -17.80 11.28
CA GLY A 121 -1.29 -17.55 12.70
C GLY A 121 -0.47 -16.27 12.98
N GLU A 122 -0.65 -15.22 12.17
CA GLU A 122 0.09 -13.94 12.29
C GLU A 122 1.62 -14.07 12.20
N ALA A 123 2.15 -15.04 11.43
CA ALA A 123 3.59 -15.26 11.25
C ALA A 123 4.39 -14.00 10.89
N TRP A 124 3.75 -13.01 10.25
CA TRP A 124 4.35 -11.72 9.93
C TRP A 124 4.89 -10.96 11.15
N ARG A 125 4.34 -11.19 12.35
CA ARG A 125 4.84 -10.56 13.59
C ARG A 125 6.26 -10.97 13.94
N GLN A 126 6.74 -12.10 13.44
CA GLN A 126 8.11 -12.60 13.64
C GLN A 126 9.06 -12.21 12.50
N MET A 127 8.57 -11.52 11.47
CA MET A 127 9.37 -11.14 10.32
C MET A 127 10.24 -9.91 10.61
N ARG A 128 11.39 -9.84 9.94
CA ARG A 128 12.22 -8.62 9.91
C ARG A 128 11.58 -7.61 8.96
N VAL A 129 11.64 -6.32 9.31
CA VAL A 129 11.17 -5.23 8.45
C VAL A 129 11.91 -5.21 7.10
N SER A 130 13.20 -5.54 7.08
CA SER A 130 13.96 -5.67 5.83
C SER A 130 13.40 -6.78 4.93
N SER A 131 13.10 -7.96 5.48
CA SER A 131 12.47 -9.04 4.71
C SER A 131 11.10 -8.66 4.16
N ILE A 132 10.31 -7.88 4.91
CA ILE A 132 9.04 -7.32 4.42
C ILE A 132 9.29 -6.38 3.23
N THR A 133 10.32 -5.55 3.30
CA THR A 133 10.72 -4.63 2.22
C THR A 133 11.08 -5.41 0.95
N ASP A 134 11.85 -6.49 1.09
CA ASP A 134 12.23 -7.34 -0.04
C ASP A 134 11.03 -8.05 -0.68
N ILE A 135 10.05 -8.47 0.12
CA ILE A 135 8.81 -9.09 -0.39
C ILE A 135 7.97 -8.07 -1.16
N ILE A 136 7.89 -6.82 -0.70
CA ILE A 136 7.24 -5.73 -1.44
C ILE A 136 7.94 -5.54 -2.79
N LEU A 137 9.28 -5.45 -2.80
CA LEU A 137 10.06 -5.29 -4.04
C LEU A 137 9.87 -6.47 -5.00
N MET A 138 9.88 -7.72 -4.49
CA MET A 138 9.58 -8.89 -5.30
C MET A 138 8.19 -8.81 -5.95
N LYS A 139 7.18 -8.37 -5.21
CA LYS A 139 5.82 -8.19 -5.74
C LYS A 139 5.73 -7.07 -6.77
N LEU A 140 6.48 -5.98 -6.59
CA LEU A 140 6.59 -4.92 -7.59
C LEU A 140 7.21 -5.45 -8.88
N HIS A 141 8.32 -6.18 -8.80
CA HIS A 141 8.92 -6.80 -9.98
C HIS A 141 7.94 -7.73 -10.71
N ARG A 142 7.20 -8.58 -9.97
CA ARG A 142 6.16 -9.43 -10.57
C ARG A 142 5.04 -8.63 -11.23
N THR A 143 4.57 -7.57 -10.57
CA THR A 143 3.51 -6.70 -11.09
C THR A 143 3.93 -6.06 -12.40
N LYS A 144 5.15 -5.53 -12.49
CA LYS A 144 5.71 -4.98 -13.73
C LYS A 144 5.74 -6.02 -14.84
N GLN A 145 6.18 -7.25 -14.57
CA GLN A 145 6.17 -8.32 -15.58
C GLN A 145 4.75 -8.66 -16.07
N ILE A 146 3.75 -8.62 -15.19
CA ILE A 146 2.34 -8.88 -15.57
C ILE A 146 1.81 -7.72 -16.44
N GLU A 147 2.13 -6.47 -16.08
CA GLU A 147 1.78 -5.27 -16.85
C GLU A 147 2.43 -5.30 -18.24
N ASP A 148 3.70 -5.71 -18.35
CA ASP A 148 4.45 -5.84 -19.62
C ASP A 148 3.87 -6.94 -20.52
N LEU A 149 3.24 -7.97 -19.94
CA LEU A 149 2.48 -8.99 -20.68
C LEU A 149 1.09 -8.51 -21.11
N HIS A 150 0.70 -7.28 -20.76
CA HIS A 150 -0.64 -6.73 -20.93
C HIS A 150 -1.72 -7.61 -20.27
N GLY A 151 -1.41 -8.17 -19.09
CA GLY A 151 -2.31 -9.05 -18.35
C GLY A 151 -2.50 -10.43 -18.98
N ARG A 152 -1.80 -10.78 -20.08
CA ARG A 152 -1.85 -12.10 -20.72
C ARG A 152 -0.99 -13.11 -19.97
N THR A 153 -1.37 -13.38 -18.73
CA THR A 153 -0.68 -14.34 -17.86
C THR A 153 -1.27 -15.73 -18.01
N LEU A 154 -0.42 -16.77 -17.99
CA LEU A 154 -0.87 -18.17 -18.09
C LEU A 154 -1.47 -18.70 -16.78
N ALA A 155 -0.97 -18.22 -15.62
CA ALA A 155 -1.33 -18.78 -14.31
C ALA A 155 -1.26 -17.78 -13.15
N SER A 156 -1.08 -16.48 -13.43
CA SER A 156 -0.87 -15.48 -12.37
C SER A 156 -2.20 -14.91 -11.85
N GLU A 157 -2.24 -14.55 -10.57
CA GLU A 157 -3.42 -13.99 -9.87
C GLU A 157 -3.70 -12.49 -10.20
N GLY A 158 -3.18 -11.98 -11.31
CA GLY A 158 -3.35 -10.58 -11.72
C GLY A 158 -2.62 -9.57 -10.84
N VAL A 159 -2.69 -8.29 -11.23
CA VAL A 159 -2.00 -7.20 -10.51
C VAL A 159 -2.71 -6.80 -9.20
N GLU A 160 -4.02 -6.98 -9.12
CA GLU A 160 -4.83 -6.61 -7.95
C GLU A 160 -4.36 -7.32 -6.67
N ALA A 161 -4.14 -8.64 -6.74
CA ALA A 161 -3.65 -9.44 -5.63
C ALA A 161 -2.28 -8.95 -5.12
N ASN A 162 -1.41 -8.51 -6.03
CA ASN A 162 -0.11 -7.97 -5.66
C ASN A 162 -0.24 -6.63 -4.92
N TYR A 163 -1.10 -5.71 -5.37
CA TYR A 163 -1.33 -4.43 -4.67
C TYR A 163 -1.88 -4.64 -3.26
N ARG A 164 -2.85 -5.55 -3.08
CA ARG A 164 -3.41 -5.91 -1.77
C ARG A 164 -2.35 -6.47 -0.83
N ASP A 165 -1.52 -7.38 -1.32
CA ASP A 165 -0.46 -7.94 -0.50
C ASP A 165 0.61 -6.90 -0.15
N MET A 166 1.01 -6.04 -1.09
CA MET A 166 1.96 -4.95 -0.81
C MET A 166 1.43 -3.95 0.23
N LEU A 167 0.12 -3.63 0.17
CA LEU A 167 -0.58 -2.84 1.18
C LEU A 167 -0.46 -3.51 2.56
N ASN A 168 -0.77 -4.80 2.65
CA ASN A 168 -0.69 -5.55 3.91
C ASN A 168 0.73 -5.56 4.49
N TYR A 169 1.72 -5.85 3.65
CA TYR A 169 3.12 -5.85 4.07
C TYR A 169 3.60 -4.48 4.53
N ALA A 170 3.19 -3.39 3.87
CA ALA A 170 3.51 -2.05 4.32
C ALA A 170 2.87 -1.71 5.67
N VAL A 171 1.63 -2.12 5.90
CA VAL A 171 0.97 -1.98 7.22
C VAL A 171 1.70 -2.80 8.29
N PHE A 172 2.09 -4.04 8.00
CA PHE A 172 2.87 -4.87 8.93
C PHE A 172 4.21 -4.24 9.30
N ALA A 173 4.92 -3.67 8.33
CA ALA A 173 6.16 -2.95 8.59
C ALA A 173 5.92 -1.76 9.54
N LEU A 174 4.87 -0.96 9.31
CA LEU A 174 4.50 0.15 10.19
C LEU A 174 4.16 -0.32 11.61
N ILE A 175 3.42 -1.42 11.75
CA ILE A 175 3.12 -2.00 13.07
C ILE A 175 4.39 -2.45 13.79
N LEU A 176 5.28 -3.20 13.12
CA LEU A 176 6.54 -3.68 13.70
C LEU A 176 7.50 -2.55 14.09
N ARG A 177 7.37 -1.39 13.44
CA ARG A 177 8.15 -0.18 13.74
C ARG A 177 7.53 0.71 14.82
N GLY A 178 6.39 0.30 15.41
CA GLY A 178 5.74 1.00 16.51
C GLY A 178 4.81 2.13 16.08
N ALA A 179 4.51 2.29 14.79
CA ALA A 179 3.65 3.37 14.30
C ALA A 179 2.21 3.31 14.82
N ALA A 180 1.76 2.14 15.31
CA ALA A 180 0.44 1.96 15.93
C ALA A 180 0.36 2.43 17.40
N GLU A 181 1.51 2.77 18.02
CA GLU A 181 1.63 3.16 19.42
C GLU A 181 1.92 4.66 19.59
N GLN A 182 2.38 5.34 18.53
CA GLN A 182 2.81 6.75 18.55
C GLN A 182 1.66 7.78 18.41
N ALA A 183 0.43 7.44 18.83
CA ALA A 183 -0.66 8.42 18.93
C ALA A 183 -0.67 9.02 20.34
N GLY A 184 0.27 9.94 20.59
CA GLY A 184 0.40 10.72 21.82
C GLY A 184 0.92 12.10 21.52
#